data_AF-A0A553SQN1-F1
#
_entry.id   AF-A0A553SQN1-F1
#
_cell.length_a   1.000
_cell.length_b   1.000
_cell.length_c   1.000
_cell.angle_alpha   90.00
_cell.angle_beta   90.00
_cell.angle_gamma   90.00
#
_symmetry.space_group_name_H-M   'P 1'
#
loop_
_entity.id
_entity.type
_entity.pdbx_description
1 polymer ?
#
loop_
_entity_poly.entity_id
_entity_poly.type
_entity_poly.pdbx_seq_one_letter_code
_entity_poly.pdbx_strand_id
1 'polypeptide(L)'
;MTEVRSLSIPDPITALMQNYFLTVERLYLIYTMLPDKDIKDNPLYECAEEYYSALKYLTEGMYKDYPEKILTVEQFLLKKAERTY
;
A
#
# COMPACT_ATOMS: atom_id res chain seq x y z
N MET A 1 -8.10 37.74 10.67
CA MET A 1 -7.54 36.96 9.55
C MET A 1 -7.95 35.52 9.76
N THR A 2 -8.76 34.97 8.87
CA THR A 2 -9.17 33.56 8.92
C THR A 2 -8.16 32.80 8.06
N GLU A 3 -7.32 31.98 8.67
CA GLU A 3 -6.39 31.12 7.92
C GLU A 3 -7.20 30.14 7.08
N VAL A 4 -7.19 30.32 5.76
CA VAL A 4 -7.63 29.28 4.84
C VAL A 4 -6.50 28.26 4.78
N ARG A 5 -6.63 27.17 5.55
CA ARG A 5 -5.78 25.99 5.35
C ARG A 5 -6.10 25.43 3.97
N SER A 6 -5.27 25.74 2.99
CA SER A 6 -5.34 25.11 1.67
C SER A 6 -5.14 23.61 1.86
N LEU A 7 -6.19 22.82 1.58
CA LEU A 7 -6.09 21.37 1.44
C LEU A 7 -5.15 21.12 0.25
N SER A 8 -3.89 20.81 0.52
CA SER A 8 -2.96 20.38 -0.51
C SER A 8 -3.41 19.01 -1.00
N ILE A 9 -3.80 18.91 -2.27
CA ILE A 9 -4.00 17.62 -2.90
C ILE A 9 -2.65 16.89 -2.85
N PRO A 10 -2.57 15.68 -2.26
CA PRO A 10 -1.33 14.92 -2.28
C PRO A 10 -0.88 14.76 -3.72
N ASP A 11 0.44 14.80 -3.95
CA ASP A 11 0.94 14.45 -5.27
C ASP A 11 0.43 13.03 -5.65
N PRO A 12 0.19 12.76 -6.94
CA PRO A 12 -0.47 11.53 -7.35
C PRO A 12 0.23 10.25 -6.87
N ILE A 13 1.56 10.26 -6.69
CA ILE A 13 2.29 9.08 -6.22
C ILE A 13 2.09 8.87 -4.72
N THR A 14 2.07 9.93 -3.92
CA THR A 14 1.71 9.85 -2.50
C THR A 14 0.30 9.32 -2.29
N ALA A 15 -0.69 9.78 -3.08
CA ALA A 15 -2.05 9.27 -3.00
C ALA A 15 -2.13 7.77 -3.35
N LEU A 16 -1.40 7.35 -4.38
CA LEU A 16 -1.36 5.95 -4.80
C LEU A 16 -0.70 5.05 -3.73
N MET A 17 0.37 5.52 -3.09
CA MET A 17 1.01 4.80 -1.99
C MET A 17 0.12 4.66 -0.77
N GLN A 18 -0.62 5.72 -0.41
CA GLN A 18 -1.57 5.64 0.69
C GLN A 18 -2.67 4.60 0.41
N ASN A 19 -3.19 4.56 -0.83
CA ASN A 19 -4.17 3.56 -1.22
C ASN A 19 -3.60 2.14 -1.19
N TYR A 20 -2.37 1.94 -1.64
CA TYR A 20 -1.68 0.66 -1.54
C TYR A 20 -1.56 0.19 -0.09
N PHE A 21 -1.05 1.04 0.81
CA PHE A 21 -0.88 0.69 2.22
C PHE A 21 -2.21 0.36 2.90
N LEU A 22 -3.26 1.16 2.68
CA LEU A 22 -4.59 0.88 3.22
C LEU A 22 -5.16 -0.44 2.72
N THR A 23 -4.92 -0.79 1.44
CA THR A 23 -5.38 -2.04 0.84
C THR A 23 -4.69 -3.24 1.47
N VAL A 24 -3.36 -3.20 1.59
CA VAL A 24 -2.60 -4.29 2.21
C VAL A 24 -2.89 -4.40 3.72
N GLU A 25 -3.14 -3.29 4.43
CA GLU A 25 -3.56 -3.34 5.83
C GLU A 25 -4.93 -4.03 6.01
N ARG A 26 -5.90 -3.73 5.15
CA ARG A 26 -7.20 -4.41 5.17
C ARG A 26 -7.07 -5.90 4.86
N LEU A 27 -6.22 -6.24 3.88
CA LEU A 27 -5.93 -7.61 3.52
C LEU A 27 -5.28 -8.38 4.70
N TYR A 28 -4.32 -7.77 5.39
CA TYR A 28 -3.70 -8.33 6.59
C TYR A 28 -4.74 -8.63 7.68
N LEU A 29 -5.62 -7.67 7.98
CA LEU A 29 -6.68 -7.85 8.98
C LEU A 29 -7.64 -8.98 8.62
N ILE A 30 -8.00 -9.12 7.35
CA ILE A 30 -8.88 -10.22 6.90
C ILE A 30 -8.17 -11.56 7.06
N TYR A 31 -6.89 -11.63 6.68
CA TYR A 31 -6.10 -12.84 6.79
C TYR A 31 -5.92 -13.29 8.25
N THR A 32 -5.67 -12.35 9.17
CA THR A 32 -5.53 -12.70 10.60
C THR A 32 -6.85 -13.15 11.23
N MET A 33 -7.99 -12.65 10.75
CA MET A 33 -9.32 -13.09 11.22
C MET A 33 -9.79 -14.40 10.60
N LEU A 34 -9.31 -14.74 9.39
CA LEU A 34 -9.70 -15.93 8.63
C LEU A 34 -8.47 -16.71 8.14
N PRO A 35 -7.68 -17.28 9.05
CA PRO A 35 -6.37 -17.86 8.73
C PRO A 35 -6.42 -19.09 7.82
N ASP A 36 -7.57 -19.77 7.75
CA ASP A 36 -7.75 -20.96 6.89
C ASP A 36 -7.98 -20.62 5.41
N LYS A 37 -8.14 -19.35 5.06
CA LYS A 37 -8.32 -18.91 3.67
C LYS A 37 -6.99 -18.55 3.03
N ASP A 38 -6.77 -19.01 1.81
CA ASP A 38 -5.65 -18.53 1.01
C ASP A 38 -5.81 -17.03 0.77
N ILE A 39 -4.79 -16.27 1.17
CA ILE A 39 -4.77 -14.81 1.00
C ILE A 39 -4.75 -14.42 -0.48
N LYS A 40 -4.21 -15.28 -1.35
CA LYS A 40 -4.12 -15.04 -2.79
C LYS A 40 -5.47 -15.11 -3.50
N ASP A 41 -6.44 -15.82 -2.91
CA ASP A 41 -7.83 -15.88 -3.42
C ASP A 41 -8.65 -14.64 -3.01
N ASN A 42 -8.09 -13.72 -2.23
CA ASN A 42 -8.77 -12.52 -1.80
C ASN A 42 -8.73 -11.44 -2.91
N PRO A 43 -9.86 -10.84 -3.32
CA PRO A 43 -9.87 -9.74 -4.29
C PRO A 43 -9.02 -8.53 -3.89
N LEU A 44 -8.79 -8.31 -2.59
CA LEU A 44 -7.87 -7.26 -2.12
C LEU A 44 -6.40 -7.59 -2.37
N TYR A 45 -6.03 -8.87 -2.50
CA TYR A 45 -4.68 -9.27 -2.88
C TYR A 45 -4.39 -8.87 -4.33
N GLU A 46 -5.30 -9.17 -5.26
CA GLU A 46 -5.21 -8.74 -6.66
C GLU A 46 -5.12 -7.21 -6.76
N CYS A 47 -6.01 -6.49 -6.07
CA CYS A 47 -5.98 -5.02 -6.04
C CYS A 47 -4.67 -4.47 -5.48
N ALA A 48 -4.10 -5.10 -4.45
CA ALA A 48 -2.82 -4.70 -3.89
C ALA A 48 -1.65 -4.94 -4.86
N GLU A 49 -1.65 -6.04 -5.61
CA GLU A 49 -0.65 -6.33 -6.65
C GLU A 49 -0.72 -5.35 -7.81
N GLU A 50 -1.92 -4.92 -8.22
CA GLU A 50 -2.10 -3.87 -9.22
C GLU A 50 -1.53 -2.53 -8.76
N TYR A 51 -1.84 -2.13 -7.52
CA TYR A 51 -1.27 -0.93 -6.91
C TYR A 51 0.25 -0.99 -6.83
N TYR A 52 0.81 -2.12 -6.38
CA TYR A 52 2.26 -2.32 -6.31
C TYR A 52 2.91 -2.20 -7.69
N SER A 53 2.32 -2.82 -8.72
CA SER A 53 2.82 -2.77 -10.09
C SER A 53 2.83 -1.36 -10.66
N ALA A 54 1.74 -0.60 -10.45
CA ALA A 54 1.66 0.80 -10.87
C ALA A 54 2.68 1.67 -10.15
N LEU A 55 2.80 1.49 -8.83
CA LEU A 55 3.77 2.21 -8.00
C LEU A 55 5.21 1.94 -8.43
N LYS A 56 5.56 0.67 -8.64
CA LYS A 56 6.88 0.26 -9.12
C LYS A 56 7.21 0.95 -10.45
N TYR A 57 6.32 0.86 -11.43
CA TYR A 57 6.49 1.51 -12.74
C TYR A 57 6.70 3.02 -12.60
N LEU A 58 5.89 3.69 -11.78
CA LEU A 58 5.99 5.13 -11.57
C LEU A 58 7.30 5.52 -10.89
N THR A 59 7.73 4.78 -9.87
CA THR A 59 9.03 5.03 -9.20
C THR A 59 10.22 4.74 -10.10
N GLU A 60 10.18 3.72 -10.96
CA GLU A 60 11.29 3.40 -11.87
C GLU A 60 11.32 4.34 -13.09
N GLY A 61 10.18 4.96 -13.44
CA GLY A 61 10.03 5.82 -14.61
C GLY A 61 10.06 7.31 -14.31
N MET A 62 9.06 7.80 -13.58
CA MET A 62 8.79 9.23 -13.40
C MET A 62 9.30 9.79 -12.06
N TYR A 63 9.38 8.94 -11.03
CA TYR A 63 9.75 9.31 -9.67
C TYR A 63 11.01 8.54 -9.21
N LYS A 64 12.06 8.58 -10.04
CA LYS A 64 13.31 7.81 -9.81
C LYS A 64 14.05 8.18 -8.53
N ASP A 65 13.94 9.44 -8.13
CA ASP A 65 14.54 9.96 -6.90
C ASP A 65 13.65 9.73 -5.68
N TYR A 66 12.57 8.95 -5.81
CA TYR A 66 11.68 8.65 -4.69
C TYR A 66 12.46 7.85 -3.62
N PRO A 67 12.61 8.38 -2.41
CA PRO A 67 13.58 7.86 -1.44
C PRO A 67 13.11 6.57 -0.76
N GLU A 68 11.81 6.26 -0.80
CA GLU A 68 11.27 5.11 -0.08
C GLU A 68 11.19 3.87 -0.97
N LYS A 69 11.71 2.76 -0.44
CA LYS A 69 11.54 1.45 -1.06
C LYS A 69 10.11 0.97 -0.87
N ILE A 70 9.39 0.80 -1.97
CA ILE A 70 8.05 0.22 -1.98
C ILE A 70 8.16 -1.30 -1.82
N LEU A 71 7.58 -1.83 -0.75
CA LEU A 71 7.56 -3.27 -0.46
C LEU A 71 6.53 -3.98 -1.35
N THR A 72 6.82 -5.22 -1.73
CA THR A 72 5.80 -6.11 -2.33
C THR A 72 4.69 -6.40 -1.32
N VAL A 73 3.55 -6.91 -1.79
CA VAL A 73 2.42 -7.29 -0.90
C VAL A 73 2.90 -8.30 0.14
N GLU A 74 3.60 -9.34 -0.28
CA GLU A 74 4.16 -10.37 0.61
C GLU A 74 5.14 -9.78 1.66
N GLN A 75 6.07 -8.91 1.24
CA GLN A 75 7.02 -8.28 2.16
C GLN A 75 6.33 -7.39 3.19
N PHE A 76 5.29 -6.66 2.78
CA PHE A 76 4.53 -5.81 3.68
C PHE A 76 3.77 -6.65 4.71
N LEU A 77 3.13 -7.73 4.28
CA LEU A 77 2.42 -8.66 5.16
C LEU A 77 3.35 -9.31 6.18
N LEU A 78 4.52 -9.81 5.74
CA LEU A 78 5.54 -10.38 6.64
C LEU A 78 6.01 -9.36 7.68
N LYS A 79 6.35 -8.14 7.25
CA LYS A 79 6.78 -7.06 8.14
C LYS A 79 5.72 -6.66 9.17
N LYS A 80 4.43 -6.76 8.83
CA LYS A 80 3.32 -6.51 9.77
C LYS A 80 3.17 -7.66 10.76
N ALA A 81 3.31 -8.90 10.31
CA ALA A 81 3.30 -10.07 11.18
C ALA A 81 4.42 -9.98 12.23
N GLU A 82 5.65 -9.65 11.82
CA GLU A 82 6.82 -9.49 12.72
C GLU A 82 6.63 -8.41 13.80
N ARG A 83 5.85 -7.36 13.53
CA ARG A 83 5.59 -6.28 14.50
C ARG A 83 4.55 -6.63 15.56
N THR A 84 3.82 -7.72 15.36
CA THR A 84 2.70 -8.13 16.22
C THR A 84 3.13 -9.15 17.28
N TYR A 85 4.37 -9.66 17.21
CA TYR A 85 4.99 -10.59 18.17
C TYR A 85 6.15 -9.92 18.91
#